data_AF-A0A7L6CIQ3-F1
#
_entry.id   AF-A0A7L6CIQ3-F1
#
_cell.length_a   1.000
_cell.length_b   1.000
_cell.length_c   1.000
_cell.angle_alpha   90.00
_cell.angle_beta   90.00
_cell.angle_gamma   90.00
#
_symmetry.space_group_name_H-M   'P 1'
#
loop_
_entity.id
_entity.type
_entity.pdbx_description
1 polymer ?
#
loop_
_entity_poly.entity_id
_entity_poly.type
_entity_poly.pdbx_seq_one_letter_code
_entity_poly.pdbx_strand_id
1 'polypeptide(L)'
;MKVRDIAPYGVRMPSDLKEKIQEQAKAHGRSMNAEIVQILEESFEGYSGEGEGNDEDLIKLYEQQIEAMKSVIDLQEKSFNLATEQIALLKLHYKMATGVDIQDFLNKTVNYKEIAERHGLKNEDKEP
;
A
#
# COMPACT_ATOMS: atom_id res chain seq x y z
N MET A 1 30.32 8.15 25.68
CA MET A 1 30.52 7.54 27.01
C MET A 1 31.55 6.43 26.88
N LYS A 2 32.65 6.43 27.65
CA LYS A 2 33.65 5.35 27.56
C LYS A 2 33.06 4.09 28.20
N VAL A 3 32.89 3.02 27.43
CA VAL A 3 32.33 1.71 27.83
C VAL A 3 33.11 1.02 28.96
N ARG A 4 34.26 1.59 29.38
CA ARG A 4 35.20 0.99 30.33
C ARG A 4 34.81 1.10 31.81
N ASP A 5 33.81 1.91 32.16
CA ASP A 5 33.47 2.23 33.56
C ASP A 5 32.09 1.72 34.01
N ILE A 6 31.48 0.75 33.29
CA ILE A 6 30.19 0.17 33.68
C ILE A 6 30.44 -0.99 34.65
N ALA A 7 29.95 -0.88 35.89
CA ALA A 7 30.03 -1.97 36.87
C ALA A 7 29.24 -3.20 36.38
N PRO A 8 29.78 -4.43 36.52
CA PRO A 8 29.06 -5.64 36.12
C PRO A 8 27.74 -5.78 36.90
N TYR A 9 26.62 -5.91 36.19
CA TYR A 9 25.32 -6.16 36.79
C TYR A 9 25.04 -7.67 36.85
N GLY A 10 24.88 -8.21 38.07
CA GLY A 10 24.63 -9.64 38.29
C GLY A 10 23.16 -10.01 38.07
N VAL A 11 22.82 -10.56 36.90
CA VAL A 11 21.46 -11.02 36.60
C VAL A 11 21.28 -12.48 37.03
N ARG A 12 20.20 -12.78 37.77
CA ARG A 12 19.77 -14.17 38.03
C ARG A 12 18.85 -14.62 36.91
N MET A 13 19.29 -15.60 36.12
CA MET A 13 18.53 -16.15 35.00
C MET A 13 18.34 -17.67 35.16
N PRO A 14 17.19 -18.23 34.76
CA PRO A 14 17.02 -19.67 34.60
C PRO A 14 18.07 -20.27 33.66
N SER A 15 18.48 -21.51 33.90
CA SER A 15 19.50 -22.22 33.10
C SER A 15 19.17 -22.22 31.61
N ASP A 16 17.93 -22.56 31.29
CA ASP A 16 17.49 -22.78 29.92
C ASP A 16 17.47 -21.47 29.12
N LEU A 17 17.14 -20.35 29.78
CA LEU A 17 17.17 -19.02 29.17
C LEU A 17 18.61 -18.58 28.91
N LYS A 18 19.52 -18.86 29.86
CA LYS A 18 20.93 -18.53 29.71
C LYS A 18 21.57 -19.29 28.54
N GLU A 19 21.25 -20.57 28.38
CA GLU A 19 21.75 -21.39 27.26
C GLU A 19 21.28 -20.84 25.91
N LYS A 20 19.98 -20.51 25.78
CA LYS A 20 19.43 -19.90 24.55
C LYS A 20 20.15 -18.60 24.17
N ILE A 21 20.31 -17.68 25.12
CA ILE A 21 21.01 -16.41 24.87
C ILE A 21 22.47 -16.67 24.48
N GLN A 22 23.12 -17.67 25.08
CA GLN A 22 24.50 -18.02 24.74
C GLN A 22 24.64 -18.60 23.33
N GLU A 23 23.70 -19.41 22.88
CA GLU A 23 23.65 -19.91 21.50
C GLU A 23 23.41 -18.78 20.50
N GLN A 24 22.44 -17.89 20.77
CA GLN A 24 22.17 -16.72 19.94
C GLN A 24 23.39 -15.81 19.84
N ALA A 25 24.03 -15.48 20.96
CA ALA A 25 25.24 -14.66 20.98
C ALA A 25 26.37 -15.28 20.14
N LYS A 26 26.56 -16.60 20.20
CA LYS A 26 27.53 -17.31 19.34
C LYS A 26 27.16 -17.22 17.87
N ALA A 27 25.89 -17.43 17.52
CA ALA A 27 25.41 -17.32 16.14
C ALA A 27 25.59 -15.91 15.56
N HIS A 28 25.39 -14.88 16.40
CA HIS A 28 25.55 -13.48 16.02
C HIS A 28 27.00 -12.96 16.14
N GLY A 29 27.95 -13.79 16.56
CA GLY A 29 29.35 -13.40 16.74
C GLY A 29 29.57 -12.33 17.82
N ARG A 30 28.68 -12.25 18.81
CA ARG A 30 28.69 -11.28 19.90
C ARG A 30 29.03 -11.93 21.23
N SER A 31 29.51 -11.13 22.19
CA SER A 31 29.57 -11.59 23.58
C SER A 31 28.16 -11.74 24.15
N MET A 32 27.97 -12.67 25.08
CA MET A 32 26.67 -12.86 25.74
C MET A 32 26.14 -11.56 26.37
N ASN A 33 27.02 -10.73 26.94
CA ASN A 33 26.61 -9.43 27.50
C ASN A 33 26.15 -8.46 26.40
N ALA A 34 26.85 -8.40 25.27
CA ALA A 34 26.45 -7.54 24.15
C ALA A 34 25.10 -7.96 23.56
N GLU A 35 24.83 -9.26 23.50
CA GLU A 35 23.54 -9.79 23.06
C GLU A 35 22.42 -9.43 24.05
N ILE A 36 22.67 -9.53 25.36
CA ILE A 36 21.70 -9.12 26.38
C ILE A 36 21.38 -7.62 26.26
N VAL A 37 22.39 -6.77 26.05
CA VAL A 37 22.17 -5.33 25.86
C VAL A 37 21.33 -5.09 24.62
N GLN A 38 21.66 -5.70 23.48
CA GLN A 38 20.89 -5.56 22.24
C GLN A 38 19.43 -5.99 22.42
N ILE A 39 19.18 -7.16 23.03
CA ILE A 39 17.81 -7.65 23.26
C ILE A 39 17.03 -6.67 24.13
N LEU A 40 17.67 -6.08 25.14
CA LEU A 40 17.04 -5.09 25.99
C LEU A 40 16.77 -3.80 25.22
N GLU A 41 17.75 -3.27 24.48
CA GLU A 41 17.60 -2.09 23.62
C GLU A 41 16.45 -2.29 22.62
N GLU A 42 16.42 -3.40 21.87
CA GLU A 42 15.34 -3.75 20.95
C GLU A 42 13.98 -3.88 21.65
N SER A 43 13.94 -4.44 22.87
CA SER A 43 12.70 -4.55 23.63
C SER A 43 12.14 -3.19 24.06
N PHE A 44 13.01 -2.20 24.26
CA PHE A 44 12.63 -0.83 24.56
C PHE A 44 12.37 -0.03 23.29
N GLU A 45 13.11 -0.24 22.20
CA GLU A 45 12.88 0.35 20.87
C GLU A 45 11.57 -0.14 20.23
N GLY A 46 11.13 -1.36 20.53
CA GLY A 46 9.77 -1.83 20.22
C GLY A 46 8.66 -1.06 20.96
N TYR A 47 9.00 -0.33 22.03
CA TYR A 47 8.12 0.57 22.77
C TYR A 47 8.42 2.06 22.51
N SER A 48 9.64 2.41 22.10
CA SER A 48 10.04 3.73 21.65
C SER A 48 10.33 3.64 20.17
N GLY A 49 9.26 3.70 19.37
CA GLY A 49 9.37 3.77 17.92
C GLY A 49 10.43 4.79 17.52
N GLU A 50 11.54 4.29 16.97
CA GLU A 50 12.43 5.08 16.15
C GLU A 50 11.64 5.51 14.91
N GLY A 51 10.95 6.63 15.11
CA GLY A 51 9.94 7.20 14.25
C GLY A 51 9.30 8.38 14.96
N GLU A 52 10.11 9.32 15.46
CA GLU A 52 9.65 10.65 15.84
C GLU A 52 9.17 11.41 14.57
N GLY A 53 8.10 10.94 13.95
CA GLY A 53 7.10 11.83 13.40
C GLY A 53 6.03 11.91 14.48
N ASN A 54 5.76 13.11 15.01
CA ASN A 54 4.54 13.27 15.81
C ASN A 54 3.37 12.76 14.96
N ASP A 55 2.38 12.13 15.56
CA ASP A 55 1.17 11.69 14.82
C ASP A 55 0.58 12.85 13.97
N GLU A 56 0.78 14.08 14.42
CA GLU A 56 0.46 15.31 13.68
C GLU A 56 1.23 15.48 12.36
N ASP A 57 2.51 15.13 12.30
CA ASP A 57 3.33 15.19 11.09
C ASP A 57 2.94 14.08 10.10
N LEU A 58 2.60 12.89 10.62
CA LEU A 58 2.04 11.80 9.82
C LEU A 58 0.69 12.19 9.21
N ILE A 59 -0.19 12.81 9.99
CA ILE A 59 -1.48 13.32 9.52
C ILE A 59 -1.26 14.35 8.40
N LYS A 60 -0.36 15.33 8.59
CA LYS A 60 -0.04 16.33 7.56
C LYS A 60 0.46 15.71 6.27
N LEU A 61 1.31 14.68 6.36
CA LEU A 61 1.81 13.96 5.19
C LEU A 61 0.67 13.24 4.43
N TYR A 62 -0.23 12.56 5.15
CA TYR A 62 -1.39 11.92 4.54
C TYR A 62 -2.36 12.94 3.93
N GLU A 63 -2.58 14.09 4.57
CA GLU A 63 -3.41 15.18 4.02
C GLU A 63 -2.85 15.71 2.70
N GLN A 64 -1.54 15.95 2.63
CA GLN A 64 -0.87 16.36 1.39
C GLN A 64 -0.99 15.31 0.29
N GLN A 65 -0.84 14.03 0.64
CA GLN A 65 -1.01 12.92 -0.30
C GLN A 65 -2.45 12.83 -0.82
N ILE A 66 -3.44 12.98 0.06
CA ILE A 66 -4.86 13.00 -0.31
C ILE A 66 -5.14 14.16 -1.28
N GLU A 67 -4.60 15.35 -1.01
CA GLU A 67 -4.80 16.50 -1.87
C GLU A 67 -4.17 16.31 -3.26
N ALA A 68 -2.96 15.75 -3.31
CA ALA A 68 -2.34 15.36 -4.57
C ALA A 68 -3.20 14.31 -5.31
N MET A 69 -3.73 13.30 -4.62
CA MET A 69 -4.60 12.29 -5.22
C MET A 69 -5.90 12.87 -5.77
N LYS A 70 -6.53 13.84 -5.10
CA LYS A 70 -7.74 14.52 -5.62
C LYS A 70 -7.46 15.18 -6.97
N SER A 71 -6.30 15.82 -7.12
CA SER A 71 -5.93 16.44 -8.39
C SER A 71 -5.78 15.41 -9.52
N VAL A 72 -5.24 14.23 -9.20
CA VAL A 72 -5.13 13.12 -10.16
C VAL A 72 -6.51 12.61 -10.54
N ILE A 73 -7.43 12.47 -9.58
CA ILE A 73 -8.81 12.05 -9.85
C ILE A 73 -9.52 13.06 -10.77
N ASP A 74 -9.40 14.37 -10.51
CA ASP A 74 -9.99 15.41 -11.38
C ASP A 74 -9.43 15.36 -12.81
N LEU A 75 -8.12 15.16 -12.97
CA LEU A 75 -7.51 14.97 -14.27
C LEU A 75 -8.00 13.68 -14.95
N GLN A 76 -8.16 12.60 -14.20
CA GLN A 76 -8.70 11.34 -14.71
C GLN A 76 -10.15 11.49 -15.18
N GLU A 77 -11.01 12.16 -14.42
CA GLU A 77 -12.38 12.46 -14.82
C GLU A 77 -12.44 13.26 -16.12
N LYS A 78 -11.63 14.32 -16.22
CA LYS A 78 -11.52 15.11 -17.47
C LYS A 78 -11.06 14.26 -18.65
N SER A 79 -10.06 13.39 -18.44
CA SER A 79 -9.56 12.50 -19.48
C SER A 79 -10.62 11.48 -19.93
N PHE A 80 -11.43 10.98 -19.00
CA PHE A 80 -12.51 10.04 -19.28
C PHE A 80 -13.63 10.70 -20.08
N ASN A 81 -14.00 11.93 -19.73
CA ASN A 81 -15.00 12.70 -20.47
C ASN A 81 -14.53 12.96 -21.90
N LEU A 82 -13.29 13.40 -22.08
CA LEU A 82 -12.70 13.61 -23.41
C LEU A 82 -12.68 12.32 -24.23
N ALA A 83 -12.27 11.20 -23.64
CA ALA A 83 -12.28 9.91 -24.33
C ALA A 83 -13.70 9.51 -24.77
N THR A 84 -14.70 9.77 -23.93
CA THR A 84 -16.11 9.51 -24.25
C THR A 84 -16.59 10.35 -25.43
N GLU A 85 -16.24 11.64 -25.45
CA GLU A 85 -16.54 12.54 -26.57
C GLU A 85 -15.85 12.09 -27.86
N GLN A 86 -14.56 11.72 -27.78
CA GLN A 86 -13.81 11.20 -28.93
C GLN A 86 -14.44 9.92 -29.50
N ILE A 87 -14.89 9.00 -28.64
CA ILE A 87 -15.61 7.80 -29.07
C ILE A 87 -16.92 8.16 -29.76
N ALA A 88 -17.68 9.12 -29.23
CA ALA A 88 -18.93 9.57 -29.85
C ALA A 88 -18.69 10.16 -31.25
N LEU A 89 -17.66 10.99 -31.40
CA LEU A 89 -17.25 11.56 -32.69
C LEU A 89 -16.80 10.47 -33.67
N LEU A 90 -16.03 9.48 -33.22
CA LEU A 90 -15.60 8.36 -34.06
C LEU A 90 -16.78 7.53 -34.55
N LYS A 91 -17.77 7.25 -33.68
CA LYS A 91 -19.00 6.55 -34.06
C LYS A 91 -19.78 7.32 -35.12
N LEU A 92 -19.92 8.64 -34.95
CA LEU A 92 -20.58 9.50 -35.93
C LEU A 92 -19.83 9.50 -37.27
N HIS A 93 -18.51 9.66 -37.25
CA HIS A 93 -17.69 9.65 -38.46
C HIS A 93 -17.79 8.31 -39.19
N TYR A 94 -17.73 7.19 -38.47
CA TYR A 94 -17.90 5.86 -39.04
C TYR A 94 -19.26 5.70 -39.72
N LYS A 95 -20.34 6.18 -39.08
CA LYS A 95 -21.68 6.17 -39.66
C LYS A 95 -21.77 7.02 -40.92
N MET A 96 -21.15 8.20 -40.93
CA MET A 96 -21.11 9.05 -42.13
C MET A 96 -20.32 8.41 -43.27
N ALA A 97 -19.20 7.73 -42.96
CA ALA A 97 -18.32 7.14 -43.97
C ALA A 97 -18.88 5.83 -44.57
N THR A 98 -19.56 5.01 -43.77
CA THR A 98 -19.99 3.65 -44.17
C THR A 98 -21.50 3.50 -44.30
N GLY A 99 -22.29 4.45 -43.78
CA GLY A 99 -23.73 4.35 -43.63
C GLY A 99 -24.19 3.42 -42.49
N VAL A 100 -23.27 2.73 -41.81
CA VAL A 100 -23.58 1.74 -40.78
C VAL A 100 -23.52 2.38 -39.39
N ASP A 101 -24.57 2.18 -38.59
CA ASP A 101 -24.54 2.53 -37.17
C ASP A 101 -23.79 1.46 -36.37
N ILE A 102 -22.55 1.76 -36.01
CA ILE A 102 -21.68 0.81 -35.31
C ILE A 102 -22.21 0.44 -33.92
N GLN A 103 -22.94 1.33 -33.24
CA GLN A 103 -23.48 1.03 -31.92
C GLN A 103 -24.61 0.01 -32.03
N ASP A 104 -25.52 0.18 -33.00
CA ASP A 104 -26.58 -0.78 -33.30
C ASP A 104 -26.01 -2.15 -33.73
N PHE A 105 -24.97 -2.15 -34.58
CA PHE A 105 -24.28 -3.37 -34.98
C PHE A 105 -23.71 -4.12 -33.77
N LEU A 106 -22.94 -3.43 -32.91
CA LEU A 106 -22.32 -4.05 -31.73
C LEU A 106 -23.37 -4.58 -30.75
N ASN A 107 -24.48 -3.86 -30.55
CA ASN A 107 -25.58 -4.31 -29.68
C ASN A 107 -26.25 -5.60 -30.16
N LYS A 108 -26.21 -5.89 -31.46
CA LYS A 108 -26.75 -7.13 -32.03
C LYS A 108 -25.74 -8.29 -31.99
N THR A 109 -24.45 -7.99 -32.00
CA THR A 109 -23.39 -9.00 -32.11
C THR A 109 -22.70 -9.34 -30.81
N VAL A 110 -22.68 -8.43 -29.84
CA VAL A 110 -21.93 -8.57 -28.58
C VAL A 110 -22.88 -8.87 -27.41
N ASN A 111 -22.58 -9.95 -26.68
CA ASN A 111 -23.27 -10.28 -25.45
C ASN A 111 -22.65 -9.52 -24.26
N TYR A 112 -23.08 -8.28 -24.05
CA TYR A 112 -22.55 -7.44 -22.96
C TYR A 112 -22.82 -8.03 -21.57
N LYS A 113 -23.93 -8.73 -21.39
CA LYS A 113 -24.30 -9.33 -20.11
C LYS A 113 -23.30 -10.41 -19.69
N GLU A 114 -22.93 -11.29 -20.61
CA GLU A 114 -21.94 -12.33 -20.36
C GLU A 114 -20.53 -11.76 -20.13
N ILE A 115 -20.17 -10.67 -20.81
CA ILE A 115 -18.89 -9.98 -20.58
C ILE A 115 -18.86 -9.35 -19.18
N ALA A 116 -19.93 -8.67 -18.77
CA ALA A 116 -20.05 -8.06 -17.45
C ALA A 116 -19.94 -9.10 -16.32
N GLU A 117 -20.64 -10.24 -16.47
CA GLU A 117 -20.59 -11.37 -15.53
C GLU A 117 -19.18 -11.97 -15.42
N ARG A 118 -18.47 -12.16 -16.53
CA ARG A 118 -17.08 -12.68 -16.55
C ARG A 118 -16.08 -11.75 -15.85
N HIS A 119 -16.33 -10.45 -15.86
CA HIS A 119 -15.45 -9.44 -15.26
C HIS A 119 -15.91 -8.97 -13.87
N GLY A 120 -16.93 -9.60 -13.29
CA GLY A 120 -17.44 -9.24 -11.96
C GLY A 120 -18.03 -7.83 -11.87
N LEU A 121 -18.38 -7.23 -13.02
CA LEU A 121 -19.04 -5.93 -13.09
C LEU A 121 -20.52 -6.16 -12.80
N LYS A 122 -20.96 -5.88 -11.57
CA LYS A 122 -22.39 -5.87 -11.25
C LYS A 122 -23.02 -4.73 -12.05
N ASN A 123 -24.07 -5.05 -12.81
CA ASN A 123 -24.94 -4.04 -13.38
C ASN A 123 -25.54 -3.25 -12.21
N GLU A 124 -25.02 -2.06 -11.95
CA GLU A 124 -25.83 -1.04 -11.31
C GLU A 124 -26.87 -0.63 -12.35
N ASP A 125 -27.98 -1.38 -12.38
CA ASP A 125 -29.22 -0.92 -12.96
C ASP A 125 -29.61 0.37 -12.22
N LYS A 126 -29.11 1.51 -12.69
CA LYS A 126 -29.77 2.79 -12.49
C LYS A 126 -31.00 2.77 -13.39
N GLU A 127 -32.07 2.20 -12.87
CA GLU A 127 -33.44 2.41 -13.35
C GLU A 127 -34.18 3.34 -12.35
N PRO A 128 -35.22 4.05 -12.81
CA PRO A 128 -35.18 5.46 -13.22
C PRO A 128 -35.32 6.49 -12.10
#